data_AF-A0AAU2HSM1-F1
#
_entry.id   AF-A0AAU2HSM1-F1
#
_cell.length_a   1.000
_cell.length_b   1.000
_cell.length_c   1.000
_cell.angle_alpha   90.00
_cell.angle_beta   90.00
_cell.angle_gamma   90.00
#
_symmetry.space_group_name_H-M   'P 1'
#
loop_
_entity.id
_entity.type
_entity.pdbx_description
1 polymer ?
#
loop_
_entity_poly.entity_id
_entity_poly.type
_entity_poly.pdbx_seq_one_letter_code
_entity_poly.pdbx_strand_id
1 'polypeptide(L)'
;MREHCCEAMERHVEWDCDVHSDPFACPDALVHFMPRYQEYGLLIHDGGSSYVELLFCPWCGVRLPESQRDRWFDELEERGIDPWEGDIPDAFLSDRWLRGQSEPGGATAGR
;
A
#
# COMPACT_ATOMS: atom_id res chain seq x y z
N MET A 1 3.06 8.60 12.52
CA MET A 1 1.82 7.81 12.44
C MET A 1 1.12 8.21 11.16
N ARG A 2 0.69 7.25 10.36
CA ARG A 2 -0.24 7.54 9.25
C ARG A 2 -1.61 7.61 9.88
N GLU A 3 -2.38 8.65 9.58
CA GLU A 3 -3.77 8.68 10.05
C GLU A 3 -4.56 7.66 9.23
N HIS A 4 -5.02 6.60 9.88
CA HIS A 4 -5.92 5.62 9.29
C HIS A 4 -7.37 6.08 9.42
N CYS A 5 -8.23 5.59 8.55
CA CYS A 5 -9.62 6.05 8.47
C CYS A 5 -10.47 5.80 9.74
N CYS A 6 -10.08 4.84 10.58
CA CYS A 6 -10.72 4.56 11.86
C CYS A 6 -9.78 3.76 12.77
N GLU A 7 -10.07 3.76 14.07
CA GLU A 7 -9.28 3.05 15.09
C GLU A 7 -9.18 1.54 14.82
N ALA A 8 -10.22 0.93 14.23
CA ALA A 8 -10.18 -0.49 13.88
C ALA A 8 -9.16 -0.78 12.78
N MET A 9 -9.10 0.07 11.75
CA MET A 9 -8.09 -0.06 10.69
C MET A 9 -6.69 0.13 11.25
N GLU A 10 -6.48 1.16 12.06
CA GLU A 10 -5.19 1.43 12.73
C GLU A 10 -4.73 0.22 13.54
N ARG A 11 -5.58 -0.32 14.41
CA ARG A 11 -5.27 -1.49 15.24
C ARG A 11 -4.83 -2.72 14.45
N HIS A 12 -5.43 -2.95 13.27
CA HIS A 12 -5.09 -4.10 12.45
C HIS A 12 -3.86 -3.86 11.58
N VAL A 13 -3.61 -2.63 11.14
CA VAL A 13 -2.39 -2.27 10.40
C VAL A 13 -1.17 -2.24 11.31
N GLU A 14 -1.34 -1.76 12.54
CA GLU A 14 -0.30 -1.69 13.56
C GLU A 14 -0.25 -2.94 14.44
N TRP A 15 -0.85 -4.05 13.99
CA TRP A 15 -0.81 -5.32 14.70
C TRP A 15 0.64 -5.80 14.89
N ASP A 16 1.03 -6.00 16.14
CA ASP A 16 2.34 -6.51 16.53
C ASP A 16 2.17 -7.85 17.27
N CYS A 17 3.02 -8.82 16.95
CA CYS A 17 2.95 -10.17 17.48
C CYS A 17 4.26 -10.54 18.16
N ASP A 18 4.21 -10.87 19.45
CA ASP A 18 5.39 -11.28 20.23
C ASP A 18 6.07 -12.56 19.70
N VAL A 19 5.37 -13.33 18.85
CA VAL A 19 5.84 -14.60 18.31
C VAL A 19 6.35 -14.48 16.86
N HIS A 20 5.73 -13.62 16.04
CA HIS A 20 6.00 -13.52 14.61
C HIS A 20 6.46 -12.10 14.27
N SER A 21 7.71 -11.96 13.83
CA SER A 21 8.24 -10.66 13.40
C SER A 21 7.76 -10.24 12.01
N ASP A 22 7.29 -11.20 11.20
CA ASP A 22 6.71 -10.96 9.89
C ASP A 22 5.17 -11.07 9.99
N PRO A 23 4.40 -10.02 9.66
CA PRO A 23 2.95 -10.09 9.67
C PRO A 23 2.40 -11.15 8.71
N PHE A 24 3.08 -11.47 7.60
CA PHE A 24 2.63 -12.52 6.67
C PHE A 24 2.77 -13.94 7.26
N ALA A 25 3.57 -14.11 8.31
CA ALA A 25 3.70 -15.37 9.03
C ALA A 25 2.75 -15.47 10.24
N CYS A 26 2.08 -14.38 10.61
CA CYS A 26 1.19 -14.33 11.76
C CYS A 26 -0.26 -14.63 11.33
N PRO A 27 -0.88 -15.74 11.78
CA PRO A 27 -2.26 -16.06 11.39
C PRO A 27 -3.31 -15.06 11.91
N ASP A 28 -2.94 -14.24 12.91
CA ASP A 28 -3.81 -13.23 13.51
C ASP A 28 -3.63 -11.84 12.86
N ALA A 29 -2.58 -11.63 12.05
CA ALA A 29 -2.43 -10.41 11.28
C ALA A 29 -3.43 -10.43 10.12
N LEU A 30 -4.29 -9.40 10.02
CA LEU A 30 -5.36 -9.36 9.01
C LEU A 30 -5.05 -8.41 7.87
N VAL A 31 -4.59 -7.20 8.18
CA VAL A 31 -4.39 -6.14 7.20
C VAL A 31 -2.94 -5.72 7.21
N HIS A 32 -2.37 -5.60 6.02
CA HIS A 32 -1.05 -5.02 5.81
C HIS A 32 -1.19 -3.76 4.96
N PHE A 33 -0.51 -2.69 5.36
CA PHE A 33 -0.40 -1.48 4.55
C PHE A 33 0.97 -1.46 3.86
N MET A 34 0.99 -1.41 2.53
CA MET A 34 2.19 -1.39 1.69
C MET A 34 2.55 0.06 1.33
N PRO A 35 3.54 0.70 2.00
CA PRO A 35 3.78 2.13 1.86
C PRO A 35 4.14 2.59 0.46
N ARG A 36 4.98 1.81 -0.24
CA ARG A 36 5.44 2.14 -1.59
C ARG A 36 4.32 2.21 -2.62
N TYR A 37 3.19 1.54 -2.36
CA TYR A 37 2.03 1.55 -3.25
C TYR A 37 0.84 2.31 -2.65
N GLN A 38 0.94 2.87 -1.45
CA GLN A 38 -0.20 3.45 -0.73
C GLN A 38 -1.40 2.48 -0.64
N GLU A 39 -1.12 1.19 -0.49
CA GLU A 39 -2.12 0.13 -0.69
C GLU A 39 -2.43 -0.58 0.63
N TYR A 40 -3.72 -0.86 0.87
CA TYR A 40 -4.17 -1.71 1.97
C TYR A 40 -4.48 -3.09 1.43
N GLY A 41 -3.98 -4.13 2.10
CA GLY A 41 -4.15 -5.52 1.70
C GLY A 41 -4.73 -6.38 2.81
N LEU A 42 -5.71 -7.21 2.48
CA LEU A 42 -6.12 -8.34 3.31
C LEU A 42 -5.13 -9.50 3.09
N LEU A 43 -4.40 -9.88 4.14
CA LEU A 43 -3.39 -10.91 4.08
C LEU A 43 -3.98 -12.28 3.72
N ILE A 44 -3.31 -13.01 2.81
CA ILE A 44 -3.63 -14.39 2.48
C ILE A 44 -2.62 -15.29 3.19
N HIS A 45 -3.10 -16.09 4.13
CA HIS A 45 -2.28 -17.01 4.92
C HIS A 45 -2.10 -18.37 4.23
N ASP A 46 -1.53 -18.37 3.02
CA ASP A 46 -1.24 -19.57 2.22
C ASP A 46 0.23 -20.04 2.33
N GLY A 47 1.02 -19.37 3.19
CA GLY A 47 2.45 -19.58 3.34
C GLY A 47 3.33 -18.67 2.47
N GLY A 48 2.74 -17.75 1.69
CA GLY A 48 3.44 -16.71 0.95
C GLY A 48 3.26 -15.31 1.52
N SER A 49 3.60 -14.29 0.72
CA SER A 49 3.42 -12.86 1.03
C SER A 49 2.28 -12.21 0.22
N SER A 50 1.30 -13.03 -0.17
CA SER A 50 0.16 -12.62 -0.98
C SER A 50 -0.89 -11.87 -0.15
N TYR A 51 -1.61 -10.96 -0.80
CA TYR A 51 -2.74 -10.27 -0.20
C TYR A 51 -3.73 -9.83 -1.27
N VAL A 52 -4.98 -9.56 -0.86
CA VAL A 52 -6.02 -8.97 -1.72
C VAL A 52 -6.15 -7.49 -1.39
N GLU A 53 -6.09 -6.62 -2.40
CA GLU A 53 -6.30 -5.18 -2.21
C GLU A 53 -7.68 -4.89 -1.60
N LEU A 54 -7.69 -3.99 -0.61
CA LEU A 54 -8.89 -3.44 0.00
C LEU A 54 -9.20 -2.06 -0.59
N LEU A 55 -10.34 -1.95 -1.28
CA LEU A 55 -10.83 -0.67 -1.83
C LEU A 55 -11.65 0.15 -0.80
N PHE A 56 -12.20 -0.54 0.20
CA PHE A 56 -13.01 0.05 1.26
C PHE A 56 -12.56 -0.52 2.61
N CYS A 57 -12.64 0.31 3.65
CA CYS A 57 -12.38 -0.13 5.01
C CYS A 57 -13.43 -1.15 5.45
N PRO A 58 -13.04 -2.38 5.87
CA PRO A 58 -13.99 -3.40 6.32
C PRO A 58 -14.81 -3.01 7.56
N TRP A 59 -14.37 -2.01 8.31
CA TRP A 59 -14.98 -1.61 9.58
C TRP A 59 -15.84 -0.36 9.51
N CYS A 60 -15.37 0.71 8.87
CA CYS A 60 -16.14 1.97 8.76
C CYS A 60 -16.74 2.21 7.37
N GLY A 61 -16.42 1.37 6.38
CA GLY A 61 -16.97 1.45 5.02
C GLY A 61 -16.46 2.61 4.17
N VAL A 62 -15.55 3.46 4.68
CA VAL A 62 -14.98 4.54 3.87
C VAL A 62 -14.15 3.97 2.72
N ARG A 63 -14.19 4.64 1.57
CA ARG A 63 -13.29 4.34 0.46
C ARG A 63 -11.85 4.65 0.87
N LEU A 64 -10.95 3.70 0.64
CA LEU A 64 -9.53 3.85 0.92
C LEU A 64 -8.85 4.62 -0.22
N PRO A 65 -7.66 5.23 0.03
CA PRO A 65 -6.90 5.85 -1.04
C PRO A 65 -6.62 4.86 -2.17
N GLU A 66 -6.59 5.36 -3.40
CA GLU A 66 -6.28 4.55 -4.58
C GLU A 66 -4.83 4.06 -4.53
N SER A 67 -4.62 2.79 -4.92
CA SER A 67 -3.27 2.25 -5.05
C SER A 67 -2.44 3.05 -6.04
N GLN A 68 -1.17 3.19 -5.71
CA GLN A 68 -0.14 3.83 -6.53
C GLN A 68 0.82 2.79 -7.12
N ARG A 69 0.42 1.51 -7.10
CA ARG A 69 1.19 0.41 -7.67
C ARG A 69 1.49 0.61 -9.15
N ASP A 70 0.49 0.88 -9.97
CA ASP A 70 0.68 1.05 -11.41
C ASP A 70 1.61 2.23 -11.69
N ARG A 71 1.34 3.37 -11.05
CA ARG A 71 2.20 4.56 -11.11
C ARG A 71 3.64 4.28 -10.66
N TRP A 72 3.83 3.43 -9.65
CA TRP A 72 5.16 3.05 -9.19
C TRP A 72 5.94 2.30 -10.27
N PHE A 73 5.28 1.39 -11.00
CA PHE A 73 5.89 0.68 -12.12
C PHE A 73 6.20 1.63 -13.28
N ASP A 74 5.24 2.49 -13.66
CA ASP A 74 5.42 3.47 -14.73
C ASP A 74 6.63 4.38 -14.45
N GLU A 75 6.77 4.90 -13.22
CA GLU A 75 7.87 5.78 -12.83
C GLU A 75 9.24 5.08 -12.82
N LEU A 76 9.30 3.78 -12.56
CA LEU A 76 10.55 3.02 -12.68
C LEU A 76 10.90 2.74 -14.14
N GLU A 77 9.92 2.38 -14.95
CA GLU A 77 10.10 2.14 -16.39
C GLU A 77 10.58 3.41 -17.11
N GLU A 78 9.99 4.57 -16.81
CA GLU A 78 10.42 5.88 -17.35
C GLU A 78 11.89 6.21 -17.01
N ARG A 79 12.40 5.67 -15.90
CA ARG A 79 13.79 5.82 -15.47
C ARG A 79 14.70 4.73 -16.02
N GLY A 80 14.16 3.77 -16.76
CA GLY A 80 14.87 2.61 -17.28
C GLY A 80 15.30 1.62 -16.19
N ILE A 81 14.59 1.58 -15.06
CA ILE A 81 14.89 0.71 -13.93
C ILE A 81 13.99 -0.52 -14.01
N ASP A 82 14.59 -1.71 -14.09
CA ASP A 82 13.85 -2.96 -13.97
C ASP A 82 13.37 -3.15 -12.52
N PRO A 83 12.06 -3.30 -12.27
CA PRO A 83 11.51 -3.44 -10.92
C PRO A 83 11.89 -4.75 -10.21
N TRP A 84 12.39 -5.75 -10.95
CA TRP A 84 12.75 -7.08 -10.44
C TRP A 84 14.26 -7.27 -10.30
N GLU A 85 15.05 -6.65 -11.19
CA GLU A 85 16.49 -6.86 -11.29
C GLU A 85 17.33 -5.58 -11.08
N GLY A 86 16.71 -4.40 -11.11
CA GLY A 86 17.38 -3.11 -11.03
C GLY A 86 17.66 -2.61 -9.60
N ASP A 87 18.59 -1.66 -9.49
CA ASP A 87 18.87 -0.95 -8.23
C ASP A 87 17.74 0.07 -7.94
N ILE A 88 16.73 -0.38 -7.20
CA ILE A 88 15.57 0.46 -6.83
C ILE A 88 15.99 1.54 -5.84
N PRO A 89 15.77 2.84 -6.14
CA PRO A 89 16.13 3.92 -5.21
C PRO A 89 15.37 3.80 -3.88
N ASP A 90 16.01 4.12 -2.76
CA ASP A 90 15.42 4.05 -1.41
C ASP A 90 14.06 4.74 -1.28
N ALA A 91 13.84 5.81 -2.05
CA ALA A 91 12.56 6.52 -2.06
C ALA A 91 11.39 5.65 -2.54
N PHE A 92 11.63 4.71 -3.48
CA PHE A 92 10.66 3.78 -4.06
C PHE A 92 10.45 2.53 -3.19
N LEU A 93 11.29 2.30 -2.18
CA LEU A 93 11.08 1.27 -1.16
C LEU A 93 10.10 1.71 -0.05
N SER A 94 9.73 2.99 -0.04
CA SER A 94 8.81 3.61 0.94
C SER A 94 7.80 4.50 0.24
N ASP A 95 7.01 5.28 0.97
CA ASP A 95 6.08 6.27 0.43
C ASP A 95 6.73 7.63 0.10
N ARG A 96 8.06 7.74 0.21
CA ARG A 96 8.77 9.01 0.01
C ARG A 96 8.67 9.53 -1.43
N TRP A 97 8.62 8.63 -2.42
CA TRP A 97 8.50 9.00 -3.83
C TRP A 97 7.15 9.67 -4.15
N LEU A 98 6.09 9.40 -3.37
CA LEU A 98 4.76 9.98 -3.57
C LEU A 98 4.72 11.50 -3.36
N ARG A 99 5.63 12.05 -2.55
CA ARG A 99 5.68 13.48 -2.22
C ARG A 99 6.10 14.37 -3.39
N GLY A 100 6.52 13.76 -4.51
CA GLY A 100 7.07 14.46 -5.67
C GLY A 100 6.05 15.09 -6.61
N GLN A 101 4.78 14.66 -6.63
CA GLN A 101 3.75 15.22 -7.52
C GLN A 101 2.34 15.03 -6.93
N SER A 102 1.85 16.05 -6.24
CA SER A 102 0.41 16.25 -6.06
C SER A 102 -0.05 17.23 -7.13
N GLU A 103 -0.75 16.77 -8.17
CA GLU A 103 -1.81 17.54 -8.82
C GLU A 103 -2.90 16.58 -9.32
N PRO A 104 -4.19 16.88 -9.09
CA PRO A 104 -5.30 16.06 -9.54
C PRO A 104 -5.51 16.26 -11.05
N GLY A 105 -5.43 15.17 -11.81
CA GLY A 105 -5.77 15.15 -13.23
C GLY A 105 -7.25 15.41 -13.47
N GLY A 106 -7.56 16.62 -13.96
CA GLY A 106 -8.43 16.82 -15.12
C GLY A 106 -9.93 16.65 -14.92
N ALA A 107 -10.60 17.73 -14.49
CA ALA A 107 -11.96 18.00 -14.96
C ALA A 107 -11.89 18.42 -16.45
N THR A 108 -12.28 17.52 -17.35
CA THR A 108 -12.60 17.87 -18.75
C THR A 108 -14.08 18.17 -18.90
N ALA A 109 -14.36 19.31 -19.54
CA ALA A 109 -15.66 19.95 -19.70
C ALA A 109 -16.62 19.19 -20.64
N GLY A 110 -17.94 19.35 -20.38
CA GLY A 110 -19.02 19.11 -21.33
C GLY A 110 -19.88 20.37 -21.45
N ARG A 111 -20.11 20.80 -22.69
CA ARG A 111 -20.77 22.05 -23.12
C ARG A 111 -22.26 22.12 -22.80
#